data_AF-A0A9D7UGK0-F1
#
_entry.id   AF-A0A9D7UGK0-F1
#
_cell.length_a   1.000
_cell.length_b   1.000
_cell.length_c   1.000
_cell.angle_alpha   90.00
_cell.angle_beta   90.00
_cell.angle_gamma   90.00
#
_symmetry.space_group_name_H-M   'P 1'
#
loop_
_entity.id
_entity.type
_entity.pdbx_description
1 polymer ?
#
loop_
_entity_poly.entity_id
_entity_poly.type
_entity_poly.pdbx_seq_one_letter_code
_entity_poly.pdbx_strand_id
1 'polypeptide(L)'
;MSRLKAAASVAAIVLASGAASAGQSYVMMPDSTNNRVVLFNPFDGSLVNSNYFATFGGTTVHAMQVGQEIWISEQIGDRVSRFDLFGNSLGSISGGLDNIRGMGLVGNTVYVTNSGTANGAPGANAVVTFDTAGNNTGSFQTTGAAPSPFGILAHQGGILISSSSGNSDVHRFSLAGAPVGAFHNSTSLNFAEQMDHATNGDILVAGFSSNNIVRLDPNTGALISSFTASGARGVYQLGNGNIMWTSGTGAFVFDVNTGGSTLIYAGGGRYLDNLVIPSPGGAAVALVGLGLLRRRR
;
A
#
# COMPACT_ATOMS: atom_id res chain seq x y z
N MET A 1 -74.41 -1.93 30.26
CA MET A 1 -73.06 -2.11 30.85
C MET A 1 -72.30 -3.17 30.05
N SER A 2 -71.75 -2.77 28.90
CA SER A 2 -70.95 -3.63 28.01
C SER A 2 -69.48 -3.48 28.38
N ARG A 3 -68.81 -4.60 28.73
CA ARG A 3 -67.36 -4.62 29.02
C ARG A 3 -66.62 -5.07 27.76
N LEU A 4 -65.98 -4.14 27.07
CA LEU A 4 -64.94 -4.43 26.07
C LEU A 4 -63.75 -5.09 26.79
N LYS A 5 -63.36 -6.29 26.34
CA LYS A 5 -62.07 -6.90 26.68
C LYS A 5 -61.07 -6.50 25.59
N ALA A 6 -60.09 -5.67 25.94
CA ALA A 6 -58.96 -5.34 25.07
C ALA A 6 -57.97 -6.52 25.06
N ALA A 7 -57.67 -7.04 23.87
CA ALA A 7 -56.61 -8.02 23.66
C ALA A 7 -55.27 -7.28 23.52
N ALA A 8 -54.32 -7.59 24.39
CA ALA A 8 -52.94 -7.10 24.29
C ALA A 8 -52.11 -8.10 23.48
N SER A 9 -51.78 -7.76 22.24
CA SER A 9 -50.81 -8.51 21.43
C SER A 9 -49.40 -8.14 21.86
N VAL A 10 -48.67 -9.09 22.45
CA VAL A 10 -47.23 -8.97 22.74
C VAL A 10 -46.48 -9.25 21.45
N ALA A 11 -45.90 -8.22 20.84
CA ALA A 11 -44.99 -8.37 19.73
C ALA A 11 -43.64 -8.89 20.25
N ALA A 12 -43.26 -10.11 19.84
CA ALA A 12 -41.93 -10.63 20.07
C ALA A 12 -40.94 -9.86 19.18
N ILE A 13 -40.06 -9.07 19.80
CA ILE A 13 -38.91 -8.48 19.11
C ILE A 13 -37.86 -9.58 18.98
N VAL A 14 -37.72 -10.14 17.78
CA VAL A 14 -36.55 -10.92 17.41
C VAL A 14 -35.39 -9.94 17.27
N LEU A 15 -34.48 -9.93 18.24
CA LEU A 15 -33.18 -9.29 18.09
C LEU A 15 -32.36 -10.14 17.12
N ALA A 16 -32.39 -9.77 15.83
CA ALA A 16 -31.40 -10.25 14.89
C ALA A 16 -30.04 -9.66 15.32
N SER A 17 -29.19 -10.48 15.92
CA SER A 17 -27.78 -10.15 16.11
C SER A 17 -27.15 -9.98 14.72
N GLY A 18 -27.03 -8.74 14.27
CA GLY A 18 -26.32 -8.41 13.05
C GLY A 18 -24.87 -8.79 13.23
N ALA A 19 -24.43 -9.86 12.56
CA ALA A 19 -23.02 -10.06 12.30
C ALA A 19 -22.52 -8.82 11.55
N ALA A 20 -21.58 -8.08 12.14
CA ALA A 20 -20.90 -7.02 11.42
C ALA A 20 -20.27 -7.65 10.17
N SER A 21 -20.81 -7.31 9.00
CA SER A 21 -20.25 -7.75 7.72
C SER A 21 -18.87 -7.12 7.57
N ALA A 22 -17.82 -7.94 7.67
CA ALA A 22 -16.44 -7.51 7.46
C ALA A 22 -16.30 -6.86 6.07
N GLY A 23 -15.51 -5.79 5.97
CA GLY A 23 -15.21 -5.14 4.69
C GLY A 23 -14.58 -6.12 3.69
N GLN A 24 -14.74 -5.86 2.39
CA GLN A 24 -14.09 -6.65 1.35
C GLN A 24 -12.63 -6.21 1.22
N SER A 25 -11.70 -7.17 1.15
CA SER A 25 -10.26 -6.90 1.04
C SER A 25 -9.72 -7.36 -0.32
N TYR A 26 -8.80 -6.57 -0.87
CA TYR A 26 -8.18 -6.78 -2.18
C TYR A 26 -6.69 -6.47 -2.11
N VAL A 27 -5.90 -7.04 -3.02
CA VAL A 27 -4.60 -6.48 -3.37
C VAL A 27 -4.80 -5.53 -4.55
N MET A 28 -4.36 -4.29 -4.42
CA MET A 28 -4.41 -3.29 -5.47
C MET A 28 -3.05 -3.08 -6.11
N MET A 29 -3.06 -2.77 -7.41
CA MET A 29 -1.87 -2.49 -8.20
C MET A 29 -2.18 -1.38 -9.21
N PRO A 30 -1.36 -0.31 -9.31
CA PRO A 30 -1.42 0.56 -10.46
C PRO A 30 -0.80 -0.13 -11.69
N ASP A 31 -1.51 -0.09 -12.81
CA ASP A 31 -1.00 -0.36 -14.14
C ASP A 31 -0.60 0.98 -14.78
N SER A 32 0.71 1.24 -14.76
CA SER A 32 1.31 2.48 -15.25
C SER A 32 1.32 2.63 -16.76
N THR A 33 1.11 1.53 -17.51
CA THR A 33 1.04 1.55 -18.98
C THR A 33 -0.37 1.91 -19.44
N ASN A 34 -1.39 1.33 -18.78
CA ASN A 34 -2.78 1.52 -19.15
C ASN A 34 -3.51 2.55 -18.28
N ASN A 35 -2.80 3.22 -17.37
CA ASN A 35 -3.29 4.28 -16.49
C ASN A 35 -4.55 3.89 -15.71
N ARG A 36 -4.50 2.79 -14.97
CA ARG A 36 -5.63 2.29 -14.17
C ARG A 36 -5.18 1.57 -12.90
N VAL A 37 -6.09 1.38 -11.96
CA VAL A 37 -5.91 0.48 -10.82
C VAL A 37 -6.54 -0.88 -11.13
N VAL A 38 -5.85 -1.94 -10.72
CA VAL A 38 -6.23 -3.35 -10.88
C VAL A 38 -6.38 -3.97 -9.49
N LEU A 39 -7.41 -4.79 -9.31
CA LEU A 39 -7.65 -5.53 -8.05
C LEU A 39 -7.48 -7.03 -8.24
N PHE A 40 -6.89 -7.64 -7.23
CA PHE A 40 -6.65 -9.08 -7.11
C PHE A 40 -7.19 -9.61 -5.79
N ASN A 41 -7.45 -10.90 -5.74
CA ASN A 41 -7.85 -11.61 -4.54
C ASN A 41 -6.63 -11.73 -3.60
N PRO A 42 -6.71 -11.30 -2.33
CA PRO A 42 -5.57 -11.32 -1.42
C PRO A 42 -5.18 -12.74 -0.97
N PHE A 43 -6.06 -13.73 -1.14
CA PHE A 43 -5.78 -15.11 -0.75
C PHE A 43 -4.96 -15.86 -1.80
N ASP A 44 -5.27 -15.70 -3.09
CA ASP A 44 -4.66 -16.51 -4.16
C ASP A 44 -4.08 -15.70 -5.34
N GLY A 45 -4.24 -14.38 -5.33
CA GLY A 45 -3.73 -13.48 -6.36
C GLY A 45 -4.58 -13.49 -7.63
N SER A 46 -5.68 -14.23 -7.71
CA SER A 46 -6.55 -14.23 -8.89
C SER A 46 -7.07 -12.83 -9.22
N LEU A 47 -7.12 -12.50 -10.51
CA LEU A 47 -7.61 -11.21 -10.98
C LEU A 47 -9.10 -11.03 -10.61
N VAL A 48 -9.42 -9.96 -9.90
CA VAL A 48 -10.79 -9.62 -9.49
C VAL A 48 -11.37 -8.55 -10.40
N ASN A 49 -10.61 -7.47 -10.65
CA ASN A 49 -11.04 -6.39 -11.52
C ASN A 49 -9.85 -5.78 -12.26
N SER A 50 -9.83 -5.94 -13.58
CA SER A 50 -8.77 -5.42 -14.46
C SER A 50 -8.78 -3.91 -14.68
N ASN A 51 -9.86 -3.23 -14.29
CA ASN A 51 -10.10 -1.81 -14.56
C ASN A 51 -10.96 -1.19 -13.45
N TYR A 52 -10.42 -1.19 -12.23
CA TYR A 52 -11.15 -0.71 -11.06
C TYR A 52 -11.51 0.77 -11.17
N PHE A 53 -10.54 1.60 -11.49
CA PHE A 53 -10.74 2.98 -11.94
C PHE A 53 -9.54 3.49 -12.75
N ALA A 54 -9.74 4.55 -13.52
CA ALA A 54 -8.70 5.20 -14.31
C ALA A 54 -7.87 6.17 -13.44
N THR A 55 -6.57 6.21 -13.69
CA THR A 55 -5.63 7.14 -13.07
C THR A 55 -5.25 8.26 -14.04
N PHE A 56 -4.65 9.34 -13.54
CA PHE A 56 -4.27 10.51 -14.35
C PHE A 56 -2.97 10.34 -15.15
N GLY A 57 -2.35 9.16 -15.13
CA GLY A 57 -1.07 8.88 -15.79
C GLY A 57 0.13 9.35 -14.96
N GLY A 58 1.13 9.95 -15.59
CA GLY A 58 2.33 10.43 -14.88
C GLY A 58 3.24 9.33 -14.34
N THR A 59 3.16 8.11 -14.89
CA THR A 59 3.83 6.91 -14.34
C THR A 59 3.43 6.67 -12.88
N THR A 60 2.22 6.15 -12.68
CA THR A 60 1.76 5.71 -11.35
C THR A 60 2.68 4.63 -10.80
N VAL A 61 3.11 4.72 -9.54
CA VAL A 61 4.06 3.76 -8.95
C VAL A 61 3.44 3.00 -7.78
N HIS A 62 2.84 3.70 -6.83
CA HIS A 62 2.28 3.08 -5.63
C HIS A 62 0.89 3.61 -5.36
N ALA A 63 -0.10 2.71 -5.35
CA ALA A 63 -1.42 2.98 -4.82
C ALA A 63 -1.48 2.43 -3.40
N MET A 64 -1.74 3.27 -2.42
CA MET A 64 -1.75 2.95 -0.98
C MET A 64 -3.02 3.51 -0.34
N GLN A 65 -3.64 2.75 0.57
CA GLN A 65 -4.83 3.22 1.26
C GLN A 65 -4.44 4.14 2.43
N VAL A 66 -5.02 5.34 2.47
CA VAL A 66 -4.83 6.32 3.54
C VAL A 66 -6.20 6.67 4.11
N GLY A 67 -6.59 5.98 5.18
CA GLY A 67 -7.93 6.09 5.75
C GLY A 67 -9.02 5.67 4.75
N GLN A 68 -9.89 6.61 4.38
CA GLN A 68 -10.99 6.41 3.43
C GLN A 68 -10.63 6.85 2.00
N GLU A 69 -9.33 6.97 1.71
CA GLU A 69 -8.82 7.38 0.40
C GLU A 69 -7.80 6.37 -0.13
N ILE A 70 -7.64 6.37 -1.45
CA ILE A 70 -6.52 5.73 -2.15
C ILE A 70 -5.62 6.86 -2.64
N TRP A 71 -4.38 6.86 -2.17
CA TRP A 71 -3.35 7.80 -2.61
C TRP A 71 -2.45 7.10 -3.62
N ILE A 72 -2.18 7.76 -4.74
CA ILE A 72 -1.36 7.22 -5.83
C ILE A 72 -0.20 8.16 -6.10
N SER A 73 1.03 7.67 -5.93
CA SER A 73 2.22 8.41 -6.34
C SER A 73 2.43 8.34 -7.85
N GLU A 74 2.82 9.47 -8.44
CA GLU A 74 3.11 9.59 -9.87
C GLU A 74 4.53 10.09 -10.09
N GLN A 75 5.36 9.25 -10.71
CA GLN A 75 6.78 9.51 -10.86
C GLN A 75 7.10 10.69 -11.77
N ILE A 76 6.52 10.73 -12.96
CA ILE A 76 6.71 11.86 -13.89
C ILE A 76 5.59 12.90 -13.69
N GLY A 77 4.49 12.52 -13.02
CA GLY A 77 3.41 13.43 -12.68
C GLY A 77 3.73 14.38 -11.53
N ASP A 78 4.82 14.13 -10.80
CA ASP A 78 5.34 14.95 -9.69
C ASP A 78 4.28 15.30 -8.62
N ARG A 79 3.41 14.32 -8.32
CA ARG A 79 2.27 14.52 -7.42
C ARG A 79 1.78 13.22 -6.81
N VAL A 80 1.05 13.36 -5.72
CA VAL A 80 0.21 12.28 -5.18
C VAL A 80 -1.25 12.56 -5.54
N SER A 81 -1.85 11.70 -6.35
CA SER A 81 -3.27 11.78 -6.70
C SER A 81 -4.13 11.09 -5.65
N ARG A 82 -5.28 11.65 -5.33
CA ARG A 82 -6.16 11.19 -4.25
C ARG A 82 -7.52 10.80 -4.82
N PHE A 83 -7.99 9.63 -4.40
CA PHE A 83 -9.28 9.08 -4.78
C PHE A 83 -10.02 8.61 -3.53
N ASP A 84 -11.35 8.57 -3.57
CA ASP A 84 -12.09 7.80 -2.57
C ASP A 84 -11.89 6.29 -2.78
N LEU A 85 -12.41 5.47 -1.86
CA LEU A 85 -12.36 4.00 -1.96
C LEU A 85 -13.20 3.42 -3.10
N PHE A 86 -13.74 4.23 -4.02
CA PHE A 86 -14.48 3.78 -5.20
C PHE A 86 -13.91 4.37 -6.50
N GLY A 87 -12.78 5.09 -6.42
CA GLY A 87 -12.08 5.63 -7.58
C GLY A 87 -12.58 7.01 -8.04
N ASN A 88 -13.41 7.71 -7.26
CA ASN A 88 -13.75 9.10 -7.56
C ASN A 88 -12.61 10.01 -7.14
N SER A 89 -12.22 10.95 -8.01
CA SER A 89 -11.14 11.91 -7.73
C SER A 89 -11.50 12.85 -6.58
N LEU A 90 -10.57 13.00 -5.64
CA LEU A 90 -10.61 13.97 -4.55
C LEU A 90 -9.60 15.12 -4.73
N GLY A 91 -8.79 15.06 -5.80
CA GLY A 91 -7.75 16.04 -6.10
C GLY A 91 -6.34 15.44 -6.03
N SER A 92 -5.34 16.29 -5.84
CA SER A 92 -3.94 15.87 -5.74
C SER A 92 -3.15 16.77 -4.80
N ILE A 93 -2.05 16.21 -4.28
CA ILE A 93 -1.01 16.93 -3.55
C ILE A 93 0.11 17.19 -4.55
N SER A 94 0.41 18.47 -4.80
CA SER A 94 1.42 18.91 -5.76
C SER A 94 2.28 20.03 -5.18
N GLY A 95 3.44 20.26 -5.81
CA GLY A 95 4.46 21.19 -5.31
C GLY A 95 5.31 20.56 -4.19
N GLY A 96 6.60 20.87 -4.18
CA GLY A 96 7.55 20.23 -3.26
C GLY A 96 7.86 18.76 -3.59
N LEU A 97 7.47 18.28 -4.77
CA LEU A 97 7.60 16.90 -5.22
C LEU A 97 8.19 16.85 -6.63
N ASP A 98 9.13 15.94 -6.85
CA ASP A 98 9.77 15.67 -8.14
C ASP A 98 10.27 14.22 -8.18
N ASN A 99 9.91 13.48 -9.24
CA ASN A 99 10.32 12.10 -9.46
C ASN A 99 9.97 11.19 -8.26
N ILE A 100 8.75 11.33 -7.74
CA ILE A 100 8.31 10.60 -6.55
C ILE A 100 7.96 9.15 -6.88
N ARG A 101 8.27 8.20 -5.99
CA ARG A 101 8.12 6.77 -6.31
C ARG A 101 7.25 6.10 -5.27
N GLY A 102 7.81 5.26 -4.41
CA GLY A 102 7.09 4.61 -3.32
C GLY A 102 6.66 5.58 -2.24
N MET A 103 5.66 5.13 -1.50
CA MET A 103 5.12 5.78 -0.31
C MET A 103 5.01 4.76 0.81
N GLY A 104 4.94 5.21 2.06
CA GLY A 104 4.62 4.38 3.21
C GLY A 104 3.85 5.16 4.26
N LEU A 105 2.90 4.51 4.93
CA LEU A 105 2.10 5.11 6.01
C LEU A 105 2.55 4.53 7.36
N VAL A 106 2.98 5.40 8.28
CA VAL A 106 3.29 5.01 9.67
C VAL A 106 2.52 5.90 10.63
N GLY A 107 1.57 5.32 11.36
CA GLY A 107 0.64 6.08 12.19
C GLY A 107 -0.15 7.07 11.34
N ASN A 108 0.01 8.37 11.60
CA ASN A 108 -0.65 9.45 10.86
C ASN A 108 0.27 10.17 9.86
N THR A 109 1.45 9.61 9.57
CA THR A 109 2.43 10.22 8.66
C THR A 109 2.59 9.38 7.40
N VAL A 110 2.37 10.01 6.25
CA VAL A 110 2.68 9.48 4.93
C VAL A 110 4.09 9.96 4.56
N TYR A 111 4.96 9.01 4.26
CA TYR A 111 6.31 9.25 3.77
C TYR A 111 6.31 9.02 2.26
N VAL A 112 6.89 9.93 1.50
CA VAL A 112 6.93 9.89 0.04
C VAL A 112 8.38 10.05 -0.41
N THR A 113 8.92 9.04 -1.09
CA THR A 113 10.26 9.15 -1.69
C THR A 113 10.28 10.25 -2.75
N ASN A 114 11.38 11.01 -2.81
CA ASN A 114 11.59 12.08 -3.77
C ASN A 114 13.00 11.98 -4.37
N SER A 115 13.08 12.00 -5.69
CA SER A 115 14.34 11.84 -6.41
C SER A 115 14.53 12.88 -7.51
N GLY A 116 14.21 14.13 -7.20
CA GLY A 116 14.49 15.27 -8.05
C GLY A 116 14.47 16.62 -7.32
N THR A 117 14.70 17.71 -8.06
CA THR A 117 14.84 19.08 -7.55
C THR A 117 13.87 20.08 -8.19
N ALA A 118 13.06 19.66 -9.14
CA ALA A 118 12.04 20.49 -9.78
C ALA A 118 10.87 20.76 -8.82
N ASN A 119 9.97 21.66 -9.23
CA ASN A 119 8.72 21.96 -8.52
C ASN A 119 8.86 22.35 -7.03
N GLY A 120 10.04 22.81 -6.61
CA GLY A 120 10.34 23.13 -5.22
C GLY A 120 10.65 21.91 -4.33
N ALA A 121 10.94 20.75 -4.93
CA ALA A 121 11.30 19.53 -4.22
C ALA A 121 12.59 19.69 -3.40
N PRO A 122 12.68 19.02 -2.24
CA PRO A 122 13.78 19.24 -1.28
C PRO A 122 15.13 18.64 -1.69
N GLY A 123 15.21 17.90 -2.81
CA GLY A 123 16.45 17.30 -3.28
C GLY A 123 16.28 15.94 -3.95
N ALA A 124 17.27 15.56 -4.75
CA ALA A 124 17.30 14.30 -5.48
C ALA A 124 17.43 13.04 -4.59
N ASN A 125 17.63 13.22 -3.29
CA ASN A 125 17.75 12.14 -2.32
C ASN A 125 17.00 12.55 -1.05
N ALA A 126 15.68 12.48 -1.08
CA ALA A 126 14.86 12.95 0.03
C ALA A 126 13.61 12.09 0.23
N VAL A 127 13.01 12.26 1.40
CA VAL A 127 11.64 11.83 1.70
C VAL A 127 10.86 13.06 2.13
N VAL A 128 9.72 13.28 1.51
CA VAL A 128 8.75 14.31 1.88
C VAL A 128 7.68 13.67 2.76
N THR A 129 7.26 14.35 3.81
CA THR A 129 6.26 13.84 4.75
C THR A 129 4.96 14.64 4.65
N PHE A 130 3.85 13.93 4.76
CA PHE A 130 2.51 14.49 4.81
C PHE A 130 1.74 13.92 6.01
N ASP A 131 0.77 14.67 6.52
CA ASP A 131 -0.27 14.09 7.35
C ASP A 131 -1.33 13.36 6.49
N THR A 132 -2.26 12.64 7.11
CA THR A 132 -3.33 11.91 6.40
C THR A 132 -4.39 12.82 5.77
N ALA A 133 -4.34 14.14 6.00
CA ALA A 133 -5.20 15.12 5.31
C ALA A 133 -4.55 15.67 4.03
N GLY A 134 -3.25 15.40 3.82
CA GLY A 134 -2.47 15.85 2.67
C GLY A 134 -1.66 17.11 2.93
N ASN A 135 -1.55 17.59 4.16
CA ASN A 135 -0.71 18.74 4.49
C ASN A 135 0.76 18.31 4.52
N ASN A 136 1.64 19.06 3.86
CA ASN A 136 3.08 18.85 3.94
C ASN A 136 3.56 19.15 5.37
N THR A 137 4.21 18.18 6.02
CA THR A 137 4.70 18.28 7.40
C THR A 137 6.22 18.40 7.47
N GLY A 138 6.93 18.32 6.35
CA GLY A 138 8.37 18.45 6.28
C GLY A 138 9.03 17.53 5.26
N SER A 139 10.35 17.43 5.37
CA SER A 139 11.15 16.48 4.61
C SER A 139 12.47 16.19 5.32
N PHE A 140 13.13 15.10 4.95
CA PHE A 140 14.50 14.80 5.36
C PHE A 140 15.30 14.25 4.18
N GLN A 141 16.63 14.39 4.26
CA GLN A 141 17.54 13.94 3.22
C GLN A 141 17.94 12.48 3.43
N THR A 142 18.07 11.74 2.33
CA THR A 142 18.60 10.37 2.30
C THR A 142 20.00 10.29 1.69
N THR A 143 20.60 11.45 1.36
CA THR A 143 21.94 11.56 0.75
C THR A 143 22.99 10.74 1.50
N GLY A 144 23.76 9.94 0.77
CA GLY A 144 24.85 9.11 1.30
C GLY A 144 24.41 7.82 2.02
N ALA A 145 23.14 7.73 2.45
CA ALA A 145 22.58 6.54 3.07
C ALA A 145 21.72 5.75 2.07
N ALA A 146 20.64 6.33 1.56
CA ALA A 146 19.75 5.73 0.55
C ALA A 146 19.56 6.69 -0.64
N PRO A 147 20.59 6.86 -1.50
CA PRO A 147 20.50 7.76 -2.63
C PRO A 147 19.49 7.23 -3.66
N SER A 148 18.79 8.14 -4.35
CA SER A 148 17.68 7.81 -5.26
C SER A 148 16.67 6.85 -4.59
N PRO A 149 16.01 7.28 -3.49
CA PRO A 149 15.11 6.42 -2.72
C PRO A 149 13.92 5.96 -3.57
N PHE A 150 13.43 4.75 -3.35
CA PHE A 150 12.44 4.12 -4.22
C PHE A 150 11.21 3.60 -3.48
N GLY A 151 11.36 2.87 -2.39
CA GLY A 151 10.26 2.30 -1.59
C GLY A 151 10.42 2.63 -0.11
N ILE A 152 9.31 2.60 0.63
CA ILE A 152 9.27 2.83 2.08
C ILE A 152 8.47 1.71 2.74
N LEU A 153 8.99 1.16 3.83
CA LEU A 153 8.33 0.13 4.62
C LEU A 153 8.51 0.41 6.10
N ALA A 154 7.42 0.40 6.87
CA ALA A 154 7.48 0.54 8.32
C ALA A 154 8.16 -0.69 8.94
N HIS A 155 9.19 -0.51 9.75
CA HIS A 155 9.93 -1.65 10.31
C HIS A 155 10.56 -1.33 11.67
N GLN A 156 10.31 -2.18 12.66
CA GLN A 156 10.97 -2.13 13.99
C GLN A 156 11.01 -0.74 14.65
N GLY A 157 9.91 0.03 14.55
CA GLY A 157 9.80 1.37 15.14
C GLY A 157 10.49 2.48 14.33
N GLY A 158 11.03 2.16 13.16
CA GLY A 158 11.52 3.09 12.15
C GLY A 158 10.92 2.80 10.78
N ILE A 159 11.66 3.15 9.74
CA ILE A 159 11.34 2.81 8.36
C ILE A 159 12.57 2.21 7.66
N LEU A 160 12.30 1.31 6.73
CA LEU A 160 13.23 0.91 5.68
C LEU A 160 12.99 1.79 4.47
N ILE A 161 14.09 2.21 3.83
CA ILE A 161 14.08 2.91 2.56
C ILE A 161 14.93 2.10 1.58
N SER A 162 14.33 1.69 0.46
CA SER A 162 15.06 1.08 -0.64
C SER A 162 15.65 2.14 -1.57
N SER A 163 16.78 1.84 -2.22
CA SER A 163 17.49 2.78 -3.10
C SER A 163 17.78 2.18 -4.47
N SER A 164 17.88 3.05 -5.49
CA SER A 164 18.23 2.62 -6.85
C SER A 164 19.66 2.97 -7.29
N SER A 165 20.46 3.57 -6.42
CA SER A 165 21.85 3.93 -6.71
C SER A 165 22.76 3.73 -5.50
N GLY A 166 24.08 3.72 -5.74
CA GLY A 166 25.15 3.81 -4.74
C GLY A 166 24.92 3.07 -3.42
N ASN A 167 25.02 1.74 -3.42
CA ASN A 167 24.49 0.80 -2.41
C ASN A 167 22.95 0.67 -2.52
N SER A 168 22.51 0.17 -3.68
CA SER A 168 21.13 0.13 -4.20
C SER A 168 20.20 -0.88 -3.53
N ASP A 169 20.34 -1.06 -2.21
CA ASP A 169 19.62 -2.08 -1.44
C ASP A 169 18.65 -1.42 -0.47
N VAL A 170 18.77 -1.69 0.84
CA VAL A 170 17.78 -1.30 1.84
C VAL A 170 18.46 -0.71 3.05
N HIS A 171 17.96 0.41 3.55
CA HIS A 171 18.57 1.20 4.61
C HIS A 171 17.57 1.52 5.72
N ARG A 172 18.03 1.53 6.97
CA ARG A 172 17.25 1.85 8.16
C ARG A 172 17.28 3.35 8.44
N PHE A 173 16.12 3.92 8.70
CA PHE A 173 15.94 5.28 9.19
C PHE A 173 15.01 5.29 10.39
N SER A 174 15.23 6.25 11.30
CA SER A 174 14.24 6.59 12.32
C SER A 174 13.03 7.27 11.69
N LEU A 175 11.89 7.31 12.39
CA LEU A 175 10.70 8.05 11.93
C LEU A 175 10.95 9.56 11.77
N ALA A 176 11.94 10.12 12.48
CA ALA A 176 12.35 11.51 12.33
C ALA A 176 13.31 11.73 11.13
N GLY A 177 13.64 10.69 10.37
CA GLY A 177 14.47 10.78 9.17
C GLY A 177 15.98 10.70 9.41
N ALA A 178 16.43 10.42 10.63
CA ALA A 178 17.86 10.18 10.89
C ALA A 178 18.27 8.78 10.39
N PRO A 179 19.38 8.64 9.62
CA PRO A 179 19.87 7.34 9.18
C PRO A 179 20.39 6.53 10.38
N VAL A 180 20.03 5.25 10.43
CA VAL A 180 20.41 4.32 11.50
C VAL A 180 21.47 3.33 11.01
N GLY A 181 21.50 3.04 9.71
CA GLY A 181 22.50 2.18 9.07
C GLY A 181 21.89 1.36 7.94
N ALA A 182 22.71 0.56 7.26
CA ALA A 182 22.21 -0.36 6.23
C ALA A 182 21.30 -1.42 6.87
N PHE A 183 20.20 -1.78 6.21
CA PHE A 183 19.42 -2.98 6.51
C PHE A 183 20.03 -4.18 5.80
N HIS A 184 20.22 -4.04 4.49
CA HIS A 184 20.82 -5.03 3.62
C HIS A 184 21.73 -4.31 2.62
N ASN A 185 22.88 -4.90 2.31
CA ASN A 185 23.76 -4.45 1.24
C ASN A 185 24.53 -5.65 0.67
N SER A 186 24.30 -6.00 -0.58
CA SER A 186 24.89 -7.13 -1.29
C SER A 186 24.95 -6.87 -2.80
N THR A 187 25.63 -7.76 -3.53
CA THR A 187 25.53 -7.79 -4.99
C THR A 187 24.36 -8.66 -5.49
N SER A 188 23.71 -9.40 -4.59
CA SER A 188 22.58 -10.30 -4.92
C SER A 188 21.23 -9.59 -4.96
N LEU A 189 21.15 -8.41 -4.33
CA LEU A 189 20.07 -7.46 -4.51
C LEU A 189 20.67 -6.25 -5.24
N ASN A 190 19.95 -5.71 -6.21
CA ASN A 190 20.38 -4.49 -6.88
C ASN A 190 19.17 -3.72 -7.41
N PHE A 191 19.13 -2.44 -7.09
CA PHE A 191 18.01 -1.56 -7.41
C PHE A 191 16.73 -2.13 -6.78
N ALA A 192 16.74 -2.14 -5.45
CA ALA A 192 15.58 -2.51 -4.67
C ALA A 192 14.44 -1.51 -4.91
N GLU A 193 13.29 -2.01 -5.34
CA GLU A 193 12.04 -1.26 -5.48
C GLU A 193 11.14 -1.54 -4.26
N GLN A 194 9.99 -2.19 -4.42
CA GLN A 194 9.06 -2.43 -3.32
C GLN A 194 9.64 -3.39 -2.29
N MET A 195 9.26 -3.15 -1.03
CA MET A 195 9.44 -4.08 0.08
C MET A 195 8.09 -4.39 0.71
N ASP A 196 7.92 -5.59 1.26
CA ASP A 196 6.72 -5.96 2.02
C ASP A 196 7.06 -6.98 3.13
N HIS A 197 6.19 -7.10 4.13
CA HIS A 197 6.30 -8.11 5.17
C HIS A 197 5.70 -9.44 4.68
N ALA A 198 6.49 -10.50 4.79
CA ALA A 198 5.94 -11.84 4.80
C ALA A 198 5.17 -12.09 6.12
N THR A 199 4.27 -13.07 6.10
CA THR A 199 3.42 -13.48 7.23
C THR A 199 4.25 -13.91 8.44
N ASN A 200 5.44 -14.47 8.22
CA ASN A 200 6.38 -14.85 9.28
C ASN A 200 7.25 -13.68 9.80
N GLY A 201 7.05 -12.48 9.26
CA GLY A 201 7.79 -11.27 9.59
C GLY A 201 9.02 -11.01 8.72
N ASP A 202 9.46 -11.95 7.88
CA ASP A 202 10.59 -11.73 6.96
C ASP A 202 10.29 -10.57 5.99
N ILE A 203 11.34 -9.94 5.46
CA ILE A 203 11.19 -8.85 4.49
C ILE A 203 11.34 -9.39 3.08
N LEU A 204 10.29 -9.25 2.27
CA LEU A 204 10.34 -9.49 0.84
C LEU A 204 10.77 -8.21 0.14
N VAL A 205 11.67 -8.31 -0.85
CA VAL A 205 12.15 -7.15 -1.60
C VAL A 205 12.21 -7.47 -3.09
N ALA A 206 11.66 -6.57 -3.91
CA ALA A 206 11.75 -6.64 -5.36
C ALA A 206 13.06 -6.01 -5.85
N GLY A 207 13.95 -6.82 -6.41
CA GLY A 207 15.21 -6.40 -7.00
C GLY A 207 15.07 -6.20 -8.51
N PHE A 208 14.91 -4.95 -8.94
CA PHE A 208 14.64 -4.62 -10.35
C PHE A 208 15.80 -5.00 -11.26
N SER A 209 17.03 -4.60 -10.91
CA SER A 209 18.22 -4.85 -11.73
C SER A 209 18.81 -6.24 -11.47
N SER A 210 18.67 -6.76 -10.25
CA SER A 210 19.06 -8.13 -9.90
C SER A 210 18.07 -9.19 -10.42
N ASN A 211 16.92 -8.80 -10.98
CA ASN A 211 15.92 -9.68 -11.60
C ASN A 211 15.43 -10.78 -10.64
N ASN A 212 15.16 -10.42 -9.40
CA ASN A 212 14.75 -11.36 -8.37
C ASN A 212 13.78 -10.74 -7.36
N ILE A 213 13.08 -11.62 -6.66
CA ILE A 213 12.55 -11.32 -5.33
C ILE A 213 13.49 -11.97 -4.32
N VAL A 214 13.89 -11.22 -3.30
CA VAL A 214 14.67 -11.74 -2.16
C VAL A 214 13.81 -11.76 -0.90
N ARG A 215 14.10 -12.71 -0.01
CA ARG A 215 13.56 -12.76 1.35
C ARG A 215 14.72 -12.54 2.32
N LEU A 216 14.57 -11.57 3.20
CA LEU A 216 15.58 -11.15 4.15
C LEU A 216 15.11 -11.41 5.58
N ASP A 217 16.05 -11.81 6.45
CA ASP A 217 15.81 -11.92 7.88
C ASP A 217 15.41 -10.55 8.45
N PRO A 218 14.32 -10.46 9.22
CA PRO A 218 13.76 -9.17 9.60
C PRO A 218 14.61 -8.44 10.64
N ASN A 219 15.46 -9.15 11.38
CA ASN A 219 16.26 -8.54 12.44
C ASN A 219 17.60 -8.05 11.90
N THR A 220 18.25 -8.90 11.10
CA THR A 220 19.61 -8.71 10.64
C THR A 220 19.68 -8.13 9.22
N GLY A 221 18.66 -8.37 8.40
CA GLY A 221 18.67 -8.10 6.96
C GLY A 221 19.48 -9.12 6.15
N ALA A 222 19.88 -10.25 6.76
CA ALA A 222 20.60 -11.31 6.05
C ALA A 222 19.71 -11.95 4.96
N LEU A 223 20.29 -12.29 3.81
CA LEU A 223 19.58 -13.00 2.74
C LEU A 223 19.22 -14.42 3.20
N ILE A 224 17.93 -14.75 3.19
CA ILE A 224 17.43 -16.09 3.50
C ILE A 224 17.26 -16.91 2.22
N SER A 225 16.59 -16.33 1.21
CA SER A 225 16.28 -17.02 -0.04
C SER A 225 15.99 -16.01 -1.15
N SER A 226 16.00 -16.47 -2.39
CA SER A 226 15.62 -15.67 -3.56
C SER A 226 15.02 -16.54 -4.65
N PHE A 227 14.20 -15.95 -5.52
CA PHE A 227 13.76 -16.58 -6.76
C PHE A 227 13.83 -15.59 -7.93
N THR A 228 13.95 -16.11 -9.15
CA THR A 228 14.02 -15.31 -10.36
C THR A 228 12.69 -14.61 -10.64
N ALA A 229 12.76 -13.29 -10.80
CA ALA A 229 11.62 -12.42 -11.09
C ALA A 229 12.12 -11.27 -11.96
N SER A 230 12.09 -11.44 -13.29
CA SER A 230 12.73 -10.49 -14.20
C SER A 230 12.06 -9.11 -14.15
N GLY A 231 12.87 -8.08 -13.92
CA GLY A 231 12.42 -6.69 -13.79
C GLY A 231 11.39 -6.51 -12.68
N ALA A 232 11.55 -7.21 -11.56
CA ALA A 232 10.63 -7.14 -10.43
C ALA A 232 10.50 -5.69 -9.91
N ARG A 233 9.26 -5.28 -9.63
CA ARG A 233 8.92 -3.93 -9.17
C ARG A 233 8.14 -3.96 -7.85
N GLY A 234 7.10 -4.80 -7.81
CA GLY A 234 6.25 -5.01 -6.65
C GLY A 234 6.31 -6.43 -6.10
N VAL A 235 5.97 -6.59 -4.82
CA VAL A 235 5.94 -7.88 -4.12
C VAL A 235 4.89 -7.86 -3.00
N TYR A 236 4.19 -8.99 -2.80
CA TYR A 236 3.17 -9.19 -1.77
C TYR A 236 3.02 -10.68 -1.45
N GLN A 237 2.91 -11.07 -0.18
CA GLN A 237 2.59 -12.46 0.18
C GLN A 237 1.08 -12.69 0.26
N LEU A 238 0.59 -13.64 -0.54
CA LEU A 238 -0.81 -14.05 -0.58
C LEU A 238 -1.19 -14.90 0.63
N GLY A 239 -2.49 -14.92 0.96
CA GLY A 239 -3.03 -15.68 2.09
C GLY A 239 -2.84 -17.20 2.00
N ASN A 240 -2.65 -17.74 0.79
CA ASN A 240 -2.30 -19.15 0.56
C ASN A 240 -0.78 -19.43 0.68
N GLY A 241 0.03 -18.42 1.00
CA GLY A 241 1.48 -18.52 1.17
C GLY A 241 2.31 -18.28 -0.09
N ASN A 242 1.68 -18.23 -1.28
CA ASN A 242 2.36 -17.88 -2.53
C ASN A 242 2.76 -16.40 -2.56
N ILE A 243 3.70 -16.06 -3.43
CA ILE A 243 4.19 -14.69 -3.56
C ILE A 243 3.65 -14.08 -4.86
N MET A 244 2.89 -13.01 -4.75
CA MET A 244 2.55 -12.18 -5.89
C MET A 244 3.69 -11.18 -6.13
N TRP A 245 4.07 -10.98 -7.38
CA TRP A 245 5.08 -10.01 -7.77
C TRP A 245 4.72 -9.35 -9.10
N THR A 246 5.31 -8.20 -9.40
CA THR A 246 4.99 -7.43 -10.61
C THR A 246 6.23 -7.03 -11.38
N SER A 247 6.05 -6.74 -12.66
CA SER A 247 7.06 -6.15 -13.53
C SER A 247 6.40 -5.22 -14.55
N GLY A 248 7.20 -4.64 -15.45
CA GLY A 248 6.68 -3.86 -16.57
C GLY A 248 5.80 -4.66 -17.56
N THR A 249 5.72 -5.98 -17.44
CA THR A 249 4.89 -6.84 -18.31
C THR A 249 3.64 -7.39 -17.63
N GLY A 250 3.52 -7.29 -16.30
CA GLY A 250 2.30 -7.70 -15.63
C GLY A 250 2.43 -7.96 -14.13
N ALA A 251 1.43 -8.67 -13.62
CA ALA A 251 1.45 -9.30 -12.31
C ALA A 251 1.53 -10.83 -12.44
N PHE A 252 2.27 -11.44 -11.53
CA PHE A 252 2.60 -12.85 -11.52
C PHE A 252 2.36 -13.43 -10.13
N VAL A 253 2.06 -14.73 -10.07
CA VAL A 253 2.06 -15.50 -8.82
C VAL A 253 3.15 -16.55 -8.89
N PHE A 254 4.08 -16.48 -7.95
CA PHE A 254 5.09 -17.49 -7.68
C PHE A 254 4.53 -18.52 -6.70
N ASP A 255 4.42 -19.76 -7.18
CA ASP A 255 4.07 -20.90 -6.34
C ASP A 255 5.31 -21.38 -5.58
N VAL A 256 5.27 -21.24 -4.25
CA VAL A 256 6.43 -21.53 -3.39
C VAL A 256 6.77 -23.01 -3.28
N ASN A 257 5.82 -23.90 -3.61
CA ASN A 257 6.02 -25.35 -3.53
C ASN A 257 6.64 -25.90 -4.81
N THR A 258 6.27 -25.35 -5.96
CA THR A 258 6.73 -25.80 -7.28
C THR A 258 7.89 -24.97 -7.83
N GLY A 259 8.09 -23.76 -7.32
CA GLY A 259 9.15 -22.85 -7.77
C GLY A 259 8.86 -22.16 -9.11
N GLY A 260 7.59 -22.13 -9.56
CA GLY A 260 7.17 -21.55 -10.84
C GLY A 260 6.39 -20.24 -10.68
N SER A 261 6.62 -19.28 -11.57
CA SER A 261 5.80 -18.07 -11.69
C SER A 261 4.79 -18.18 -12.83
N THR A 262 3.55 -17.79 -12.59
CA THR A 262 2.47 -17.74 -13.59
C THR A 262 1.99 -16.30 -13.77
N LEU A 263 1.88 -15.84 -15.02
CA LEU A 263 1.28 -14.54 -15.34
C LEU A 263 -0.23 -14.59 -15.08
N ILE A 264 -0.73 -13.68 -14.24
CA ILE A 264 -2.16 -13.57 -13.90
C ILE A 264 -2.82 -12.32 -14.50
N TYR A 265 -2.00 -11.35 -14.91
CA TYR A 265 -2.46 -10.11 -15.54
C TYR A 265 -1.34 -9.49 -16.38
N ALA A 266 -1.64 -9.11 -17.62
CA ALA A 266 -0.71 -8.40 -18.50
C ALA A 266 -0.92 -6.88 -18.43
N GLY A 267 0.15 -6.11 -18.21
CA GLY A 267 0.11 -4.65 -18.07
C GLY A 267 1.38 -4.07 -17.45
N GLY A 268 1.46 -2.76 -17.29
CA GLY A 268 2.61 -2.09 -16.69
C GLY A 268 2.58 -2.14 -15.16
N GLY A 269 2.73 -3.33 -14.58
CA GLY A 269 2.59 -3.60 -13.16
C GLY A 269 3.60 -2.85 -12.29
N ARG A 270 3.13 -2.41 -11.12
CA ARG A 270 3.89 -1.61 -10.14
C ARG A 270 3.61 -2.13 -8.72
N TYR A 271 3.63 -1.28 -7.70
CA TYR A 271 3.60 -1.74 -6.32
C TYR A 271 2.25 -2.36 -5.97
N LEU A 272 2.28 -3.36 -5.09
CA LEU A 272 1.14 -4.10 -4.59
C LEU A 272 0.82 -3.67 -3.16
N ASP A 273 -0.40 -3.27 -2.87
CA ASP A 273 -0.79 -2.91 -1.49
C ASP A 273 -2.20 -3.41 -1.19
N ASN A 274 -2.54 -3.53 0.08
CA ASN A 274 -3.85 -3.98 0.52
C ASN A 274 -4.88 -2.84 0.46
N LEU A 275 -6.08 -3.16 -0.03
CA LEU A 275 -7.23 -2.27 -0.07
C LEU A 275 -8.39 -2.93 0.67
N VAL A 276 -8.92 -2.26 1.68
CA VAL A 276 -10.13 -2.67 2.41
C VAL A 276 -11.26 -1.69 2.10
N ILE A 277 -12.32 -2.19 1.48
CA ILE A 277 -13.56 -1.45 1.22
C ILE A 277 -14.57 -1.82 2.32
N PRO A 278 -14.92 -0.88 3.23
CA PRO A 278 -15.90 -1.14 4.28
C PRO A 278 -17.25 -1.54 3.70
N SER A 279 -17.96 -2.47 4.37
CA SER A 279 -19.34 -2.75 4.00
C SER A 279 -20.23 -1.52 4.30
N PRO A 280 -21.28 -1.26 3.49
CA PRO A 280 -22.17 -0.11 3.70
C PRO A 280 -22.82 -0.02 5.09
N GLY A 281 -22.80 -1.11 5.88
CA GLY A 281 -23.36 -1.17 7.23
C GLY A 281 -22.42 -0.74 8.38
N GLY A 282 -21.10 -0.62 8.14
CA GLY A 282 -20.14 -0.30 9.20
C GLY A 282 -20.17 1.15 9.68
N ALA A 283 -20.53 2.09 8.79
CA ALA A 283 -20.55 3.53 9.09
C ALA A 283 -21.87 4.00 9.75
N ALA A 284 -22.96 3.24 9.63
CA ALA A 284 -24.30 3.69 10.03
C ALA A 284 -24.66 3.40 11.50
N VAL A 285 -23.97 2.47 12.17
CA VAL A 285 -24.38 2.00 13.52
C VAL A 285 -23.99 2.98 14.65
N ALA A 286 -23.02 3.87 14.43
CA ALA A 286 -22.58 4.81 15.46
C ALA A 286 -23.56 5.97 15.74
N LEU A 287 -24.49 6.27 14.81
CA LEU A 287 -25.38 7.44 14.92
C LEU A 287 -26.80 7.12 15.39
N VAL A 288 -27.21 5.85 15.42
CA VAL A 288 -28.58 5.47 15.82
C VAL A 288 -28.69 5.15 17.33
N GLY A 289 -27.56 4.89 18.01
CA GLY A 289 -27.53 4.49 19.42
C GLY A 289 -27.77 5.60 20.45
N LEU A 290 -27.67 6.89 20.09
CA LEU A 290 -27.87 8.02 21.03
C LEU A 290 -29.25 8.68 20.95
N GLY A 291 -30.14 8.23 20.06
CA GLY A 291 -31.39 8.95 19.74
C GLY A 291 -32.66 8.56 20.50
N LEU A 292 -32.68 7.46 21.28
CA LEU A 292 -33.93 6.90 21.81
C LEU A 292 -34.11 6.90 23.33
N LEU A 293 -33.29 7.63 24.08
CA LEU A 293 -33.49 7.85 25.52
C LEU A 293 -33.70 9.32 25.85
N ARG A 294 -34.80 9.92 25.38
CA ARG A 294 -35.37 11.08 26.10
C ARG A 294 -36.88 11.24 25.88
N ARG A 295 -37.57 11.25 27.04
CA ARG A 295 -38.90 11.76 27.36
C ARG A 295 -40.13 10.84 27.16
N ARG A 296 -40.40 10.07 28.21
CA ARG A 296 -41.73 10.06 28.85
C ARG A 296 -41.60 10.23 30.37
N ARG A 297 -41.87 11.44 30.85
CA ARG A 297 -42.57 11.82 32.08
C ARG A 297 -42.64 13.33 32.12
#